data_AF-A0A518B2Z3-F1
#
_entry.id   AF-A0A518B2Z3-F1
#
_cell.length_a   1.000
_cell.length_b   1.000
_cell.length_c   1.000
_cell.angle_alpha   90.00
_cell.angle_beta   90.00
_cell.angle_gamma   90.00
#
_symmetry.space_group_name_H-M   'P 1'
#
loop_
_entity.id
_entity.type
_entity.pdbx_description
1 polymer ?
#
loop_
_entity_poly.entity_id
_entity_poly.type
_entity_poly.pdbx_seq_one_letter_code
_entity_poly.pdbx_strand_id
1 'polypeptide(L)' 'MPRHCVRATSGDGSETRFVIIVEPEGDHFVARCEAPAEESQAAMPRFYGETPENALRRMAQTLENSYDDIEPIADKG' A
#
# COMPACT_ATOMS: atom_id res chain seq x y z
N MET A 1 8.53 -7.27 10.09
CA MET A 1 7.24 -6.69 9.63
C MET A 1 7.10 -7.07 8.17
N PRO A 2 5.97 -7.68 7.74
CA PRO A 2 5.75 -7.97 6.33
C PRO A 2 5.64 -6.66 5.56
N ARG A 3 6.55 -6.45 4.60
CA ARG A 3 6.54 -5.32 3.68
C ARG A 3 6.13 -5.85 2.32
N HIS A 4 5.13 -5.24 1.70
CA HIS A 4 4.64 -5.60 0.38
C HIS A 4 4.90 -4.41 -0.54
N CYS A 5 5.83 -4.57 -1.47
CA CYS A 5 6.05 -3.56 -2.50
C CYS A 5 5.07 -3.79 -3.65
N VAL A 6 4.40 -2.71 -4.05
CA VAL A 6 3.54 -2.70 -5.23
C VAL A 6 3.93 -1.54 -6.12
N ARG A 7 3.84 -1.74 -7.42
CA ARG A 7 3.93 -0.68 -8.41
C ARG A 7 2.51 -0.41 -8.89
N ALA A 8 2.08 0.84 -8.82
CA ALA A 8 0.81 1.24 -9.38
C ALA A 8 1.06 2.13 -10.60
N THR A 9 0.27 1.91 -11.65
CA THR A 9 0.32 2.66 -12.89
C THR A 9 -0.99 3.43 -13.03
N SER A 10 -0.90 4.75 -13.12
CA SER A 10 -2.06 5.63 -13.37
C SER A 10 -2.44 5.60 -14.85
N GLY A 11 -3.68 5.99 -15.18
CA GLY A 11 -4.16 6.06 -16.57
C GLY A 11 -3.38 7.01 -17.50
N ASP A 12 -2.58 7.92 -16.96
CA ASP A 12 -1.63 8.76 -17.71
C ASP A 12 -0.32 8.02 -18.09
N GLY A 13 -0.16 6.77 -17.63
CA GLY A 13 1.07 5.97 -17.80
C GLY A 13 2.15 6.25 -16.75
N SER A 14 1.87 7.12 -15.78
CA SER A 14 2.78 7.39 -14.66
C SER A 14 2.84 6.22 -13.70
N GLU A 15 4.05 5.77 -13.36
CA GLU A 15 4.31 4.67 -12.43
C GLU A 15 4.72 5.21 -11.06
N THR A 16 4.02 4.80 -10.00
CA THR A 16 4.37 5.10 -8.61
C THR A 16 4.63 3.81 -7.84
N ARG A 17 5.77 3.77 -7.12
CA ARG A 17 6.10 2.65 -6.23
C ARG A 17 5.53 2.90 -4.84
N PHE A 18 4.84 1.91 -4.31
CA PHE A 18 4.25 1.93 -2.99
C PHE A 18 4.81 0.82 -2.13
N VAL A 19 5.05 1.11 -0.86
CA VAL A 19 5.41 0.10 0.14
C VAL A 19 4.28 -0.01 1.14
N ILE A 20 3.56 -1.12 1.10
CA ILE A 20 2.53 -1.43 2.07
C ILE A 20 3.19 -2.11 3.27
N ILE A 21 3.04 -1.51 4.44
CA ILE A 21 3.52 -2.03 5.71
C ILE A 21 2.29 -2.43 6.53
N VAL A 22 2.29 -3.68 6.98
CA VAL A 22 1.27 -4.17 7.91
C VAL A 22 1.90 -4.42 9.26
N GLU A 23 1.35 -3.79 10.29
CA GLU A 23 1.83 -3.88 11.67
C GLU A 23 0.68 -4.10 12.65
N PRO A 24 0.92 -4.82 13.76
CA PRO A 24 -0.07 -4.95 14.82
C PRO A 24 -0.24 -3.62 15.56
N GLU A 25 -1.48 -3.21 15.80
CA GLU A 25 -1.87 -2.03 16.59
C GLU A 25 -2.94 -2.47 17.60
N GLY A 26 -2.52 -2.74 18.84
CA GLY A 26 -3.39 -3.29 19.88
C GLY A 26 -3.88 -4.71 19.54
N ASP A 27 -5.21 -4.91 19.58
CA ASP A 27 -5.89 -6.15 19.19
C ASP A 27 -6.18 -6.26 17.68
N HIS A 28 -5.66 -5.33 16.87
CA HIS A 28 -5.89 -5.25 15.43
C HIS A 28 -4.58 -5.16 14.64
N PHE A 29 -4.71 -5.18 13.32
CA PHE A 29 -3.63 -4.90 12.38
C PHE A 29 -3.96 -3.64 11.58
N VAL A 30 -2.95 -2.80 11.39
CA VAL A 30 -3.01 -1.61 10.54
C VAL A 30 -2.13 -1.81 9.32
N ALA A 31 -2.69 -1.56 8.14
CA ALA A 31 -1.97 -1.44 6.89
C ALA A 31 -1.80 0.05 6.55
N ARG A 32 -0.57 0.46 6.31
CA ARG A 32 -0.22 1.81 5.82
C ARG A 32 0.64 1.71 4.57
N CYS A 33 0.60 2.75 3.75
CA CYS A 33 1.31 2.81 2.49
C CYS A 33 2.30 3.97 2.52
N GLU A 34 3.55 3.70 2.16
CA GLU A 34 4.62 4.69 2.02
C GLU A 34 4.92 4.88 0.53
N ALA A 35 4.74 6.12 0.01
CA ALA A 35 5.22 6.53 -1.31
C ALA A 35 6.63 7.15 -1.23
N PRO A 36 7.41 7.12 -2.33
CA PRO A 36 8.64 7.88 -2.44
C PRO A 36 8.41 9.37 -2.15
N ALA A 37 9.41 10.00 -1.53
CA ALA A 37 9.33 11.32 -0.91
C ALA A 37 8.82 12.45 -1.84
N GLU A 38 8.96 12.31 -3.16
CA GLU A 38 8.51 13.31 -4.15
C GLU A 38 6.98 13.45 -4.24
N GLU A 39 6.21 12.41 -3.91
CA GLU A 39 4.73 12.46 -3.85
C GLU A 39 4.19 12.42 -2.41
N SER A 40 5.09 12.39 -1.41
CA SER A 40 4.84 12.02 -0.02
C SER A 40 4.32 13.18 0.87
N GLN A 41 3.56 14.12 0.31
CA GLN A 41 2.88 15.16 1.11
C GLN A 41 1.41 14.84 1.40
N ALA A 42 0.81 13.87 0.69
CA ALA A 42 -0.51 13.37 1.02
C ALA A 42 -0.40 12.24 2.06
N ALA A 43 -0.91 12.47 3.26
CA ALA A 43 -1.04 11.42 4.27
C ALA A 43 -1.91 10.29 3.70
N MET A 44 -1.30 9.15 3.38
CA MET A 44 -2.04 8.01 2.85
C MET A 44 -2.97 7.41 3.90
N PRO A 45 -4.15 6.91 3.47
CA PRO A 45 -5.12 6.33 4.39
C PRO A 45 -4.53 5.12 5.13
N ARG A 46 -4.91 4.96 6.39
CA ARG A 46 -4.60 3.77 7.21
C ARG A 46 -5.80 2.83 7.21
N PHE A 47 -5.57 1.54 7.00
CA PHE A 47 -6.64 0.54 6.99
C PHE A 47 -6.50 -0.43 8.14
N TYR A 48 -7.60 -0.65 8.84
CA TYR A 48 -7.68 -1.55 9.98
C TYR A 48 -8.30 -2.90 9.58
N GLY A 49 -7.74 -3.98 10.11
CA GLY A 49 -8.24 -5.33 9.94
C GLY A 49 -8.00 -6.18 11.18
N GLU A 50 -8.87 -7.17 11.39
CA GLU A 50 -8.72 -8.18 12.46
C GLU A 50 -7.54 -9.12 12.22
N THR A 51 -7.10 -9.25 10.96
CA THR A 51 -5.94 -10.04 10.55
C THR A 51 -5.04 -9.21 9.64
N PRO A 52 -3.74 -9.51 9.53
CA PRO A 52 -2.83 -8.79 8.65
C PRO A 52 -3.26 -8.88 7.19
N GLU A 53 -3.80 -10.03 6.77
CA GLU A 53 -4.32 -10.24 5.41
C GLU A 53 -5.55 -9.37 5.12
N ASN A 54 -6.43 -9.17 6.10
CA ASN A 54 -7.60 -8.31 5.94
C ASN A 54 -7.19 -6.83 5.81
N ALA A 55 -6.26 -6.37 6.65
CA ALA A 55 -5.70 -5.02 6.56
C ALA A 55 -5.00 -4.80 5.20
N LEU A 56 -4.18 -5.77 4.77
CA LEU A 56 -3.50 -5.74 3.47
C LEU A 56 -4.48 -5.67 2.30
N ARG A 57 -5.50 -6.53 2.29
CA ARG A 57 -6.51 -6.58 1.22
C ARG A 57 -7.24 -5.25 1.07
N ARG A 58 -7.60 -4.60 2.18
CA ARG A 58 -8.25 -3.27 2.17
C ARG A 58 -7.35 -2.19 1.59
N MET A 59 -6.07 -2.22 1.93
CA MET A 59 -5.09 -1.30 1.35
C MET A 59 -4.93 -1.55 -0.16
N ALA A 60 -4.71 -2.80 -0.57
CA ALA A 60 -4.54 -3.17 -1.98
C ALA A 60 -5.76 -2.73 -2.81
N GLN A 61 -6.97 -3.02 -2.34
CA GLN A 61 -8.21 -2.60 -3.00
C GLN A 61 -8.33 -1.08 -3.13
N THR A 62 -7.83 -0.31 -2.18
CA THR A 62 -7.85 1.16 -2.29
C THR A 62 -6.93 1.65 -3.39
N LEU A 63 -5.75 1.04 -3.50
CA LEU A 63 -4.82 1.35 -4.57
C LEU A 63 -5.42 0.90 -5.93
N GLU A 64 -6.02 -0.29 -6.03
CA GLU A 64 -6.70 -0.78 -7.25
C GLU A 64 -7.87 0.12 -7.69
N ASN A 65 -8.48 0.88 -6.77
CA ASN A 65 -9.50 1.88 -7.12
C ASN A 65 -8.90 3.23 -7.54
N SER A 66 -7.67 3.53 -7.12
CA SER A 66 -7.00 4.80 -7.39
C SER A 66 -6.12 4.77 -8.64
N TYR A 67 -5.67 3.58 -9.04
CA TYR A 67 -4.75 3.34 -10.15
C TYR A 67 -5.36 2.33 -11.12
N ASP A 68 -5.01 2.42 -12.40
CA ASP A 68 -5.52 1.53 -13.45
C ASP A 68 -4.93 0.12 -13.36
N ASP A 69 -3.66 0.01 -12.94
CA ASP A 69 -2.96 -1.27 -12.83
C ASP A 69 -2.07 -1.30 -11.60
N ILE A 70 -2.08 -2.42 -10.87
CA ILE A 70 -1.25 -2.63 -9.68
C ILE A 70 -0.60 -4.00 -9.71
N GLU A 71 0.73 -4.00 -9.67
CA GLU A 71 1.53 -5.21 -9.69
C GLU A 71 2.38 -5.35 -8.43
N PRO A 72 2.41 -6.53 -7.79
CA PRO A 72 3.36 -6.80 -6.74
C PRO A 72 4.77 -6.86 -7.33
N ILE A 73 5.68 -6.07 -6.78
CA ILE A 73 7.08 -6.05 -7.21
C ILE A 73 7.97 -6.61 -6.11
N ALA A 74 9.06 -7.27 -6.50
CA ALA A 74 10.07 -7.68 -5.55
C ALA A 74 10.68 -6.44 -4.88
N ASP A 75 10.83 -6.48 -3.55
CA ASP A 75 11.60 -5.49 -2.82
C ASP A 75 13.07 -5.64 -3.22
N LYS A 76 13.47 -4.98 -4.30
CA LYS A 76 14.89 -4.71 -4.55
C LYS A 76 15.28 -3.63 -3.56
N GLY A 77 15.77 -4.08 -2.41
CA GLY A 77 16.36 -3.26 -1.37
C GLY A 77 17.57 -2.48 -1.86
#